data_AF-A0A9W4P751-F1
#
_entry.id   AF-A0A9W4P751-F1
#
_cell.length_a   1.000
_cell.length_b   1.000
_cell.length_c   1.000
_cell.angle_alpha   90.00
_cell.angle_beta   90.00
_cell.angle_gamma   90.00
#
_symmetry.space_group_name_H-M   'P 1'
#
loop_
_entity.id
_entity.type
_entity.pdbx_description
1 polymer ?
#
loop_
_entity_poly.entity_id
_entity_poly.type
_entity_poly.pdbx_seq_one_letter_code
_entity_poly.pdbx_strand_id
1 'polypeptide(L)'
;MGDGSYNPSDLNSVLSTLSSLASQGQGGSGQHIPIPDHLPTITSAQSKPSGSPRPPQPRITRPSTTSTSTSDSSTITTWPAALKHVMRTVGQNEETQARIRGVIRSQHRHEQQWFDAREALLKQQQGRPEKQRELDAVLRSIGAPVKQEDGSTEKELAAEIAAYDAKVYRAAVQMADAVIAELRGLGIPFFALRKELVQDTPSNTEGSQPRSQTESTGTTSSPISKSELVKLQQRMLELLEDLCR
;
A
#
# COMPACT_ATOMS: atom_id res chain seq x y z
N MET A 1 -48.42 0.29 28.41
CA MET A 1 -49.20 1.30 27.67
C MET A 1 -48.25 2.41 27.26
N GLY A 2 -48.27 2.79 25.99
CA GLY A 2 -47.37 3.78 25.40
C GLY A 2 -47.60 3.81 23.89
N ASP A 3 -48.81 4.17 23.48
CA ASP A 3 -49.16 4.45 22.09
C ASP A 3 -48.61 5.84 21.75
N GLY A 4 -47.38 5.87 21.23
CA GLY A 4 -46.74 7.08 20.73
C GLY A 4 -46.99 7.18 19.24
N SER A 5 -48.14 7.73 18.85
CA SER A 5 -48.44 8.06 17.45
C SER A 5 -47.39 9.04 16.93
N TYR A 6 -46.49 8.54 16.08
CA TYR A 6 -45.46 9.34 15.44
C TYR A 6 -46.11 10.45 14.60
N ASN A 7 -45.90 11.70 14.98
CA ASN A 7 -46.34 12.87 14.24
C ASN A 7 -45.11 13.66 13.74
N PRO A 8 -44.83 13.67 12.43
CA PRO A 8 -43.64 14.34 11.88
C PRO A 8 -43.73 15.87 11.95
N SER A 9 -44.89 16.43 12.26
CA SER A 9 -45.10 17.88 12.40
C SER A 9 -44.80 18.40 13.82
N ASP A 10 -44.63 17.50 14.79
CA ASP A 10 -44.31 17.85 16.18
C ASP A 10 -42.81 17.73 16.44
N LEU A 11 -42.20 18.86 16.77
CA LEU A 11 -40.77 18.99 17.05
C LEU A 11 -40.34 18.14 18.25
N ASN A 12 -41.21 17.95 19.24
CA ASN A 12 -40.93 17.10 20.41
C ASN A 12 -40.85 15.61 20.06
N SER A 13 -41.70 15.16 19.13
CA SER A 13 -41.68 13.79 18.62
C SER A 13 -40.41 13.51 17.80
N VAL A 14 -39.97 14.47 16.98
CA VAL A 14 -38.70 14.36 16.22
C VAL A 14 -37.49 14.35 17.16
N LEU A 15 -37.45 15.24 18.16
CA LEU A 15 -36.36 15.29 19.14
C LEU A 15 -36.30 14.02 20.00
N SER A 16 -37.45 13.46 20.40
CA SER A 16 -37.49 12.19 21.14
C SER A 16 -36.99 11.02 20.30
N THR A 17 -37.32 10.99 19.00
CA THR A 17 -36.86 9.96 18.07
C THR A 17 -35.34 10.05 17.84
N LEU A 18 -34.82 11.27 17.66
CA LEU A 18 -33.37 11.50 17.52
C LEU A 18 -32.61 11.22 18.82
N SER A 19 -33.18 11.54 19.98
CA SER A 19 -32.61 11.23 21.30
C SER A 19 -32.57 9.73 21.58
N SER A 20 -33.56 8.97 21.10
CA SER A 20 -33.57 7.51 21.19
C SER A 20 -32.48 6.89 20.32
N LEU A 21 -32.22 7.45 19.13
CA LEU A 21 -31.20 6.95 18.22
C LEU A 21 -29.77 7.30 18.68
N ALA A 22 -29.59 8.46 19.32
CA ALA A 22 -28.31 8.89 19.88
C ALA A 22 -27.83 8.02 21.06
N SER A 23 -28.76 7.38 21.79
CA SER A 23 -28.44 6.49 22.92
C SER A 23 -27.90 5.12 22.49
N GLN A 24 -27.93 4.78 21.19
CA GLN A 24 -27.48 3.48 20.68
C GLN A 24 -26.00 3.48 20.22
N GLY A 25 -25.27 4.60 20.38
CA GLY A 25 -23.91 4.78 19.87
C GLY A 25 -22.75 4.66 20.87
N GLN A 26 -23.00 4.42 22.16
CA GLN A 26 -21.93 4.22 23.15
C GLN A 26 -22.07 2.86 23.87
N GLY A 27 -21.52 1.83 23.23
CA GLY A 27 -21.23 0.53 23.82
C GLY A 27 -19.81 0.12 23.44
N GLY A 28 -18.83 0.67 24.15
CA GLY A 28 -17.45 0.22 24.09
C GLY A 28 -17.19 -0.93 25.07
N SER A 29 -16.15 -1.69 24.74
CA SER A 29 -15.30 -2.55 25.58
C SER A 29 -15.71 -4.01 25.86
N GLY A 30 -14.79 -4.89 25.48
CA GLY A 30 -14.36 -5.99 26.34
C GLY A 30 -14.62 -7.39 25.81
N GLN A 31 -13.76 -7.91 24.94
CA GLN A 31 -13.45 -9.35 24.97
C GLN A 31 -11.94 -9.57 25.03
N HIS A 32 -11.62 -10.40 26.01
CA HIS A 32 -10.38 -10.59 26.73
C HIS A 32 -9.62 -11.75 26.10
N ILE A 33 -8.34 -11.53 25.81
CA ILE A 33 -7.39 -12.56 25.36
C ILE A 33 -6.93 -13.32 26.62
N PRO A 34 -7.01 -14.66 26.67
CA PRO A 34 -6.25 -15.42 27.65
C PRO A 34 -4.90 -15.82 27.06
N ILE A 35 -3.86 -15.19 27.57
CA ILE A 35 -2.49 -15.70 27.57
C ILE A 35 -2.40 -16.77 28.68
N PRO A 36 -1.78 -17.94 28.45
CA PRO A 36 -1.15 -18.70 29.51
C PRO A 36 0.36 -18.61 29.38
N ASP A 37 0.95 -17.98 30.38
CA ASP A 37 2.37 -17.70 30.54
C ASP A 37 2.91 -18.66 31.61
N HIS A 38 3.46 -19.82 31.23
CA HIS A 38 4.10 -20.73 32.19
C HIS A 38 5.31 -21.47 31.59
N LEU A 39 6.51 -20.94 31.81
CA LEU A 39 7.72 -21.73 32.12
C LEU A 39 7.84 -21.73 33.66
N PRO A 40 8.29 -22.80 34.34
CA PRO A 40 9.74 -23.04 34.46
C PRO A 40 10.16 -24.51 34.67
N THR A 41 11.48 -24.70 34.73
CA THR A 41 12.18 -25.70 35.58
C THR A 41 12.59 -27.06 34.98
N ILE A 42 13.81 -27.07 34.43
CA ILE A 42 14.97 -27.92 34.80
C ILE A 42 14.66 -29.15 35.67
N THR A 43 14.92 -30.37 35.17
CA THR A 43 15.41 -31.47 36.02
C THR A 43 16.28 -32.42 35.19
N SER A 44 17.42 -32.76 35.78
CA SER A 44 18.51 -33.60 35.31
C SER A 44 18.24 -35.08 35.62
N ALA A 45 18.61 -35.99 34.70
CA ALA A 45 18.94 -37.41 34.97
C ALA A 45 19.68 -37.99 33.74
N GLN A 46 21.01 -37.91 33.68
CA GLN A 46 21.96 -39.00 33.95
C GLN A 46 21.70 -40.37 33.28
N SER A 47 22.62 -40.70 32.35
CA SER A 47 23.40 -41.94 32.23
C SER A 47 22.71 -43.25 31.79
N LYS A 48 23.13 -43.80 30.64
CA LYS A 48 24.30 -44.71 30.54
C LYS A 48 24.61 -45.16 29.09
N PRO A 49 25.86 -45.64 28.84
CA PRO A 49 26.41 -45.85 27.51
C PRO A 49 26.29 -47.32 27.05
N SER A 50 26.33 -47.55 25.74
CA SER A 50 26.83 -48.81 25.22
C SER A 50 27.63 -48.53 23.95
N GLY A 51 28.94 -48.73 24.06
CA GLY A 51 29.88 -48.58 22.97
C GLY A 51 29.88 -49.80 22.06
N SER A 52 30.10 -49.55 20.77
CA SER A 52 30.66 -50.54 19.87
C SER A 52 31.68 -49.83 18.97
N PRO A 53 32.96 -50.24 18.97
CA PRO A 53 33.97 -49.64 18.13
C PRO A 53 33.94 -50.30 16.75
N ARG A 54 33.63 -49.52 15.70
CA ARG A 54 33.86 -49.93 14.30
C ARG A 54 34.96 -49.07 13.68
N PRO A 55 35.95 -49.67 12.99
CA PRO A 55 37.11 -48.95 12.45
C PRO A 55 36.74 -47.99 11.30
N PRO A 56 37.59 -46.98 11.06
CA PRO A 56 37.27 -45.83 10.20
C PRO A 56 37.36 -46.19 8.71
N GLN A 57 36.31 -45.86 7.95
CA GLN A 57 36.41 -45.75 6.49
C GLN A 57 36.82 -44.31 6.12
N PRO A 58 37.71 -44.12 5.12
CA PRO A 58 38.07 -42.80 4.62
C PRO A 58 36.88 -42.19 3.88
N ARG A 59 36.21 -41.22 4.51
CA ARG A 59 35.23 -40.37 3.82
C ARG A 59 35.98 -39.43 2.90
N ILE A 60 35.76 -39.62 1.60
CA ILE A 60 36.02 -38.65 0.55
C ILE A 60 35.36 -37.33 0.99
N THR A 61 36.17 -36.29 1.15
CA THR A 61 35.74 -34.91 1.38
C THR A 61 34.91 -34.45 0.19
N ARG A 62 33.59 -34.58 0.30
CA ARG A 62 32.64 -33.85 -0.52
C ARG A 62 32.71 -32.38 -0.06
N PRO A 63 32.97 -31.40 -0.94
CA PRO A 63 32.90 -30.01 -0.56
C PRO A 63 31.47 -29.72 -0.10
N SER A 64 31.36 -29.25 1.14
CA SER A 64 30.14 -28.69 1.70
C SER A 64 29.68 -27.57 0.78
N THR A 65 28.67 -27.84 -0.04
CA THR A 65 27.96 -26.77 -0.75
C THR A 65 27.29 -25.90 0.30
N THR A 66 27.82 -24.69 0.39
CA THR A 66 27.50 -23.64 1.33
C THR A 66 26.00 -23.44 1.43
N SER A 67 25.54 -23.43 2.68
CA SER A 67 24.26 -22.91 3.13
C SER A 67 23.92 -21.58 2.46
N THR A 68 22.77 -21.58 1.79
CA THR A 68 21.81 -20.47 1.63
C THR A 68 22.31 -19.08 2.05
N SER A 69 23.02 -18.39 1.16
CA SER A 69 23.11 -16.94 1.23
C SER A 69 21.77 -16.36 0.75
N THR A 70 20.91 -15.99 1.69
CA THR A 70 19.84 -15.01 1.45
C THR A 70 20.52 -13.74 0.99
N SER A 71 20.72 -13.59 -0.32
CA SER A 71 21.36 -12.42 -0.89
C SER A 71 20.47 -11.23 -0.57
N ASP A 72 20.94 -10.35 0.30
CA ASP A 72 20.22 -9.15 0.73
C ASP A 72 19.80 -8.36 -0.49
N SER A 73 18.49 -8.31 -0.75
CA SER A 73 17.89 -7.61 -1.89
C SER A 73 18.31 -6.13 -1.95
N SER A 74 18.69 -5.58 -0.80
CA SER A 74 19.16 -4.21 -0.60
C SER A 74 20.55 -3.90 -1.17
N THR A 75 21.30 -4.91 -1.62
CA THR A 75 22.64 -4.76 -2.24
C THR A 75 22.61 -5.09 -3.75
N ILE A 76 21.47 -5.58 -4.27
CA ILE A 76 21.35 -5.97 -5.67
C ILE A 76 21.15 -4.73 -6.55
N THR A 77 22.18 -4.38 -7.31
CA THR A 77 22.16 -3.21 -8.21
C THR A 77 22.06 -3.55 -9.70
N THR A 78 22.30 -4.81 -10.07
CA THR A 78 22.30 -5.23 -11.48
C THR A 78 21.03 -6.00 -11.83
N TRP A 79 20.49 -5.75 -13.03
CA TRP A 79 19.28 -6.40 -13.51
C TRP A 79 19.36 -7.95 -13.52
N PRO A 80 20.44 -8.60 -14.01
CA PRO A 80 20.50 -10.06 -14.03
C PRO A 80 20.50 -10.70 -12.64
N ALA A 81 21.08 -10.02 -11.65
CA ALA A 81 21.07 -10.48 -10.26
C ALA A 81 19.67 -10.32 -9.64
N ALA A 82 18.99 -9.20 -9.93
CA ALA A 82 17.62 -8.96 -9.49
C ALA A 82 16.64 -9.98 -10.08
N LEU A 83 16.76 -10.27 -11.38
CA LEU A 83 15.92 -11.26 -12.06
C LEU A 83 16.08 -12.65 -11.42
N LYS A 84 17.32 -13.10 -11.18
CA LYS A 84 17.58 -14.38 -10.50
C LYS A 84 16.99 -14.42 -9.09
N HIS A 85 17.08 -13.31 -8.36
CA HIS A 85 16.49 -13.19 -7.04
C HIS A 85 14.97 -13.31 -7.11
N VAL A 86 14.31 -12.55 -7.99
CA VAL A 86 12.85 -12.57 -8.12
C VAL A 86 12.32 -13.90 -8.61
N MET A 87 12.95 -14.54 -9.60
CA MET A 87 12.54 -15.87 -10.03
C MET A 87 12.66 -16.92 -8.93
N ARG A 88 13.65 -16.79 -8.03
CA ARG A 88 13.79 -17.67 -6.86
C ARG A 88 12.77 -17.34 -5.77
N THR A 89 12.61 -16.06 -5.44
CA THR A 89 11.81 -15.62 -4.30
C THR A 89 10.34 -15.56 -4.63
N VAL A 90 9.95 -14.87 -5.71
CA VAL A 90 8.55 -14.73 -6.14
C VAL A 90 8.11 -15.93 -6.97
N GLY A 91 8.96 -16.43 -7.87
CA GLY A 91 8.60 -17.55 -8.74
C GLY A 91 8.37 -18.89 -8.02
N GLN A 92 8.97 -19.09 -6.84
CA GLN A 92 8.83 -20.33 -6.07
C GLN A 92 8.00 -20.17 -4.77
N ASN A 93 7.59 -18.95 -4.42
CA ASN A 93 6.83 -18.68 -3.19
C ASN A 93 5.41 -18.20 -3.50
N GLU A 94 4.46 -19.11 -3.37
CA GLU A 94 3.03 -18.84 -3.59
C GLU A 94 2.46 -17.76 -2.65
N GLU A 95 2.95 -17.66 -1.40
CA GLU A 95 2.51 -16.63 -0.47
C GLU A 95 2.90 -15.23 -0.97
N THR A 96 4.13 -15.10 -1.48
CA THR A 96 4.62 -13.84 -2.04
C THR A 96 3.82 -13.43 -3.27
N GLN A 97 3.54 -14.39 -4.16
CA GLN A 97 2.66 -14.14 -5.32
C GLN A 97 1.24 -13.75 -4.90
N ALA A 98 0.66 -14.45 -3.92
CA ALA A 98 -0.68 -14.15 -3.42
C ALA A 98 -0.77 -12.73 -2.82
N ARG A 99 0.27 -12.27 -2.12
CA ARG A 99 0.37 -10.89 -1.62
C ARG A 99 0.45 -9.89 -2.77
N ILE A 100 1.32 -10.12 -3.76
CA ILE A 100 1.45 -9.23 -4.93
C ILE A 100 0.13 -9.15 -5.71
N ARG A 101 -0.55 -10.29 -5.94
CA ARG A 101 -1.90 -10.33 -6.53
C ARG A 101 -2.92 -9.58 -5.68
N GLY A 102 -2.78 -9.63 -4.36
CA GLY A 102 -3.60 -8.84 -3.44
C GLY A 102 -3.43 -7.34 -3.65
N VAL A 103 -2.18 -6.89 -3.75
CA VAL A 103 -1.82 -5.49 -4.01
C VAL A 103 -2.41 -5.01 -5.36
N ILE A 104 -2.19 -5.77 -6.44
CA ILE A 104 -2.71 -5.45 -7.78
C ILE A 104 -4.25 -5.34 -7.76
N ARG A 105 -4.94 -6.30 -7.13
CA ARG A 105 -6.42 -6.26 -7.02
C ARG A 105 -6.91 -5.08 -6.19
N SER A 106 -6.18 -4.72 -5.12
CA SER A 106 -6.52 -3.56 -4.30
C SER A 106 -6.38 -2.25 -5.08
N GLN A 107 -5.35 -2.12 -5.91
CA GLN A 107 -5.16 -0.98 -6.78
C GLN A 107 -6.33 -0.81 -7.75
N HIS A 108 -6.65 -1.86 -8.52
CA HIS A 108 -7.77 -1.81 -9.46
C HIS A 108 -9.10 -1.47 -8.77
N ARG A 109 -9.31 -1.96 -7.54
CA ARG A 109 -10.50 -1.61 -6.76
C ARG A 109 -10.55 -0.12 -6.42
N HIS A 110 -9.44 0.49 -5.98
CA HIS A 110 -9.42 1.92 -5.68
C HIS A 110 -9.63 2.76 -6.95
N GLU A 111 -9.01 2.38 -8.06
CA GLU A 111 -9.20 3.05 -9.35
C GLU A 111 -10.66 3.00 -9.81
N GLN A 112 -11.30 1.83 -9.72
CA GLN A 112 -12.72 1.67 -10.01
C GLN A 112 -13.58 2.52 -9.07
N GLN A 113 -13.30 2.50 -7.76
CA GLN A 113 -14.03 3.32 -6.78
C GLN A 113 -13.92 4.82 -7.07
N TRP A 114 -12.73 5.30 -7.43
CA TRP A 114 -12.54 6.71 -7.76
C TRP A 114 -13.27 7.10 -9.05
N PHE A 115 -13.28 6.20 -10.03
CA PHE A 115 -14.05 6.38 -11.25
C PHE A 115 -15.55 6.43 -10.97
N ASP A 116 -16.09 5.44 -10.26
CA ASP A 116 -17.51 5.35 -9.93
C ASP A 116 -17.98 6.57 -9.12
N ALA A 117 -17.18 7.03 -8.16
CA ALA A 117 -17.49 8.21 -7.37
C ALA A 117 -17.42 9.50 -8.21
N ARG A 118 -16.54 9.59 -9.21
CA ARG A 118 -16.53 10.71 -10.16
C ARG A 118 -17.76 10.72 -11.05
N GLU A 119 -18.16 9.56 -11.57
CA GLU A 119 -19.39 9.41 -12.37
C GLU A 119 -20.64 9.75 -11.54
N ALA A 120 -20.69 9.30 -10.29
CA ALA A 120 -21.76 9.65 -9.36
C ALA A 120 -21.81 11.16 -9.09
N LEU A 121 -20.65 11.82 -8.93
CA LEU A 121 -20.56 13.27 -8.76
C LEU A 121 -21.13 14.00 -10.00
N LEU A 122 -20.72 13.61 -11.21
CA LEU A 122 -21.24 14.20 -12.45
C LEU A 122 -22.76 14.03 -12.58
N LYS A 123 -23.27 12.84 -12.28
CA LYS A 123 -24.72 12.59 -12.29
C LYS A 123 -25.46 13.45 -11.26
N GLN A 124 -24.88 13.63 -10.08
CA GLN A 124 -25.47 14.51 -9.06
C GLN A 124 -25.49 15.97 -9.53
N GLN A 125 -24.43 16.43 -10.18
CA GLN A 125 -24.35 17.80 -10.72
C GLN A 125 -25.41 18.05 -11.81
N GLN A 126 -25.68 17.07 -12.68
CA GLN A 126 -26.75 17.17 -13.69
C GLN A 126 -28.16 17.32 -13.09
N GLY A 127 -28.42 16.71 -11.92
CA GLY A 127 -29.71 16.80 -11.22
C GLY A 127 -29.87 18.02 -10.30
N ARG A 128 -28.82 18.82 -10.08
CA ARG A 128 -28.87 20.04 -9.25
C ARG A 128 -29.71 21.18 -9.85
N PRO A 129 -29.60 21.55 -11.15
CA PRO A 129 -30.38 22.66 -11.69
C PRO A 129 -31.89 22.42 -11.65
N GLU A 130 -32.33 21.16 -11.82
CA GLU A 130 -33.75 20.81 -11.71
C GLU A 130 -34.28 20.99 -10.28
N LYS A 131 -33.53 20.51 -9.28
CA LYS A 131 -33.86 20.71 -7.86
C LYS A 131 -33.84 22.17 -7.45
N GLN A 132 -32.84 22.93 -7.91
CA GLN A 132 -32.74 24.36 -7.64
C GLN A 132 -33.93 25.11 -8.23
N ARG A 133 -34.34 24.77 -9.46
CA ARG A 133 -35.54 25.33 -10.10
C ARG A 133 -36.83 25.01 -9.32
N GLU A 134 -36.97 23.80 -8.79
CA GLU A 134 -38.13 23.43 -7.97
C GLU A 134 -38.17 24.24 -6.67
N LEU A 135 -37.03 24.38 -5.99
CA LEU A 135 -36.91 25.21 -4.78
C LEU A 135 -37.22 26.68 -5.08
N ASP A 136 -36.70 27.21 -6.19
CA ASP A 136 -36.97 28.58 -6.63
C ASP A 136 -38.45 28.79 -6.96
N ALA A 137 -39.13 27.80 -7.53
CA ALA A 137 -40.57 27.85 -7.79
C ALA A 137 -41.37 27.90 -6.48
N VAL A 138 -40.99 27.11 -5.48
CA VAL A 138 -41.59 27.14 -4.15
C VAL A 138 -41.35 28.49 -3.46
N LEU A 139 -40.13 29.01 -3.50
CA LEU A 139 -39.76 30.32 -2.94
C LEU A 139 -40.54 31.46 -3.60
N ARG A 140 -40.71 31.40 -4.92
CA ARG A 140 -41.53 32.37 -5.65
C ARG A 140 -43.00 32.29 -5.26
N SER A 141 -43.53 31.09 -5.02
CA SER A 141 -44.91 30.88 -4.59
C SER A 141 -45.23 31.51 -3.22
N ILE A 142 -44.26 31.50 -2.30
CA ILE A 142 -44.39 32.13 -0.98
C ILE A 142 -44.03 33.63 -0.98
N GLY A 143 -43.77 34.22 -2.15
CA GLY A 143 -43.45 35.65 -2.30
C GLY A 143 -42.03 36.03 -1.89
N ALA A 144 -41.13 35.07 -1.72
CA ALA A 144 -39.73 35.35 -1.42
C ALA A 144 -38.98 35.79 -2.70
N PRO A 145 -38.09 36.79 -2.62
CA PRO A 145 -37.26 37.19 -3.75
C PRO A 145 -36.21 36.10 -4.06
N VAL A 146 -36.18 35.63 -5.31
CA VAL A 146 -35.22 34.63 -5.81
C VAL A 146 -34.07 35.34 -6.51
N LYS A 147 -32.82 34.97 -6.20
CA LYS A 147 -31.61 35.50 -6.83
C LYS A 147 -31.39 34.84 -8.18
N GLN A 148 -31.10 35.62 -9.22
CA GLN A 148 -30.87 35.10 -10.57
C GLN A 148 -29.51 34.36 -10.63
N GLU A 149 -29.48 33.17 -11.24
CA GLU A 149 -28.27 32.36 -11.33
C GLU A 149 -27.26 32.97 -12.32
N ASP A 150 -26.29 33.71 -11.78
CA ASP A 150 -25.26 34.42 -12.54
C ASP A 150 -24.06 33.52 -12.88
N GLY A 151 -24.21 32.40 -13.61
CA GLY A 151 -23.06 31.58 -14.10
C GLY A 151 -22.07 31.03 -13.04
N SER A 152 -22.26 31.37 -11.76
CA SER A 152 -21.46 30.94 -10.61
C SER A 152 -21.60 29.44 -10.40
N THR A 153 -22.79 28.91 -10.67
CA THR A 153 -23.11 27.48 -10.58
C THR A 153 -22.17 26.66 -11.47
N GLU A 154 -22.00 26.98 -12.75
CA GLU A 154 -21.12 26.20 -13.64
C GLU A 154 -19.66 26.20 -13.19
N LYS A 155 -19.18 27.37 -12.75
CA LYS A 155 -17.82 27.52 -12.20
C LYS A 155 -17.64 26.73 -10.90
N GLU A 156 -18.66 26.70 -10.05
CA GLU A 156 -18.67 25.91 -8.81
C GLU A 156 -18.68 24.41 -9.09
N LEU A 157 -19.45 23.94 -10.08
CA LEU A 157 -19.45 22.53 -10.50
C LEU A 157 -18.07 22.10 -11.04
N ALA A 158 -17.43 22.94 -11.86
CA ALA A 158 -16.08 22.70 -12.35
C ALA A 158 -15.05 22.68 -11.21
N ALA A 159 -15.16 23.60 -10.26
CA ALA A 159 -14.30 23.63 -9.08
C ALA A 159 -14.50 22.40 -8.17
N GLU A 160 -15.72 21.88 -8.05
CA GLU A 160 -16.05 20.67 -7.30
C GLU A 160 -15.39 19.43 -7.93
N ILE A 161 -15.43 19.29 -9.25
CA ILE A 161 -14.72 18.22 -9.97
C ILE A 161 -13.22 18.35 -9.76
N ALA A 162 -12.65 19.56 -9.92
CA ALA A 162 -11.21 19.78 -9.72
C ALA A 162 -10.76 19.45 -8.28
N ALA A 163 -11.60 19.79 -7.28
CA ALA A 163 -11.34 19.44 -5.89
C ALA A 163 -11.39 17.93 -5.65
N TYR A 164 -12.29 17.22 -6.34
CA TYR A 164 -12.35 15.77 -6.32
C TYR A 164 -11.11 15.13 -6.97
N ASP A 165 -10.75 15.57 -8.18
CA ASP A 165 -9.57 15.07 -8.90
C ASP A 165 -8.28 15.31 -8.09
N ALA A 166 -8.17 16.44 -7.38
CA ALA A 166 -7.07 16.70 -6.46
C ALA A 166 -7.03 15.72 -5.26
N LYS A 167 -8.20 15.28 -4.75
CA LYS A 167 -8.27 14.25 -3.70
C LYS A 167 -7.84 12.88 -4.24
N VAL A 168 -8.33 12.51 -5.42
CA VAL A 168 -7.95 11.26 -6.09
C VAL A 168 -6.45 11.22 -6.35
N TYR A 169 -5.86 12.32 -6.85
CA TYR A 169 -4.43 12.41 -7.06
C TYR A 169 -3.63 12.17 -5.77
N ARG A 170 -4.01 12.83 -4.67
CA ARG A 170 -3.34 12.62 -3.36
C ARG A 170 -3.48 11.18 -2.88
N ALA A 171 -4.67 10.59 -3.03
CA ALA A 171 -4.91 9.20 -2.64
C ALA A 171 -4.12 8.21 -3.52
N ALA A 172 -3.99 8.48 -4.82
CA ALA A 172 -3.20 7.68 -5.75
C ALA A 172 -1.71 7.72 -5.42
N VAL A 173 -1.17 8.88 -5.05
CA VAL A 173 0.22 9.00 -4.57
C VAL A 173 0.43 8.17 -3.30
N GLN A 174 -0.48 8.28 -2.32
CA GLN A 174 -0.40 7.48 -1.08
C GLN A 174 -0.49 5.99 -1.35
N MET A 175 -1.36 5.57 -2.28
CA MET A 175 -1.46 4.19 -2.72
C MET A 175 -0.15 3.71 -3.35
N ALA A 176 0.46 4.50 -4.24
CA ALA A 176 1.74 4.16 -4.85
C ALA A 176 2.86 4.00 -3.80
N ASP A 177 2.92 4.89 -2.81
CA ASP A 177 3.87 4.80 -1.70
C ASP A 177 3.66 3.52 -0.87
N ALA A 178 2.40 3.16 -0.60
CA ALA A 178 2.06 1.93 0.10
C ALA A 178 2.45 0.68 -0.69
N VAL A 179 2.21 0.66 -2.01
CA VAL A 179 2.65 -0.43 -2.90
C VAL A 179 4.16 -0.58 -2.86
N ILE A 180 4.91 0.52 -2.95
CA ILE A 180 6.37 0.52 -2.85
C ILE A 180 6.83 -0.03 -1.49
N ALA A 181 6.13 0.32 -0.40
CA ALA A 181 6.44 -0.17 0.94
C ALA A 181 6.19 -1.69 1.07
N GLU A 182 5.09 -2.21 0.52
CA GLU A 182 4.80 -3.64 0.47
C GLU A 182 5.88 -4.40 -0.32
N LEU A 183 6.22 -3.93 -1.53
CA LEU A 183 7.27 -4.54 -2.36
C LEU A 183 8.64 -4.52 -1.66
N ARG A 184 8.94 -3.45 -0.91
CA ARG A 184 10.12 -3.38 -0.05
C ARG A 184 10.06 -4.41 1.08
N GLY A 185 8.92 -4.57 1.74
CA GLY A 185 8.70 -5.55 2.81
C GLY A 185 8.85 -6.99 2.33
N LEU A 186 8.48 -7.26 1.08
CA LEU A 186 8.69 -8.55 0.40
C LEU A 186 10.13 -8.78 -0.07
N GLY A 187 11.03 -7.81 0.12
CA GLY A 187 12.42 -7.90 -0.31
C GLY A 187 12.57 -7.88 -1.82
N ILE A 188 11.67 -7.23 -2.57
CA ILE A 188 11.83 -7.09 -4.01
C ILE A 188 13.02 -6.15 -4.31
N PRO A 189 13.97 -6.57 -5.17
CA PRO A 189 15.10 -5.73 -5.58
C PRO A 189 14.65 -4.38 -6.15
N PHE A 190 15.51 -3.38 -6.10
CA PHE A 190 15.24 -1.98 -6.53
C PHE A 190 14.27 -1.18 -5.64
N PHE A 191 13.38 -1.82 -4.88
CA PHE A 191 12.51 -1.16 -3.89
C PHE A 191 13.08 -1.18 -2.46
N ALA A 192 13.94 -2.17 -2.18
CA ALA A 192 14.68 -2.33 -0.93
C ALA A 192 16.13 -1.81 -0.97
N LEU A 193 16.55 -1.17 -2.08
CA LEU A 193 17.92 -0.68 -2.24
C LEU A 193 18.32 0.32 -1.15
N ARG A 194 19.54 0.17 -0.61
CA ARG A 194 20.11 1.15 0.31
C ARG A 194 20.39 2.45 -0.42
N LYS A 195 20.08 3.57 0.23
CA LYS A 195 20.24 4.94 -0.31
C LYS A 195 21.70 5.26 -0.68
N GLU A 196 22.66 4.58 -0.05
CA GLU A 196 24.10 4.70 -0.31
C GLU A 196 24.52 4.24 -1.72
N LEU A 197 23.72 3.39 -2.37
CA LEU A 197 24.00 2.88 -3.72
C LEU A 197 23.29 3.71 -4.82
N VAL A 198 22.55 4.75 -4.44
CA VAL A 198 21.86 5.66 -5.36
C VAL A 198 22.64 6.96 -5.45
N GLN A 199 23.04 7.34 -6.65
CA GLN A 199 23.73 8.62 -6.88
C GLN A 199 22.71 9.76 -6.99
N ASP A 200 22.71 10.62 -5.98
CA ASP A 200 22.03 11.92 -5.98
C ASP A 200 22.96 12.97 -6.60
N THR A 201 22.93 13.17 -7.92
CA THR A 201 23.58 14.35 -8.51
C THR A 201 22.61 15.55 -8.49
N PRO A 202 23.09 16.71 -8.03
CA PRO A 202 23.60 17.69 -8.99
C PRO A 202 24.94 18.29 -8.54
N SER A 203 26.05 17.62 -8.82
CA SER A 203 27.38 18.21 -8.65
C SER A 203 27.81 18.92 -9.93
N ASN A 204 27.46 20.20 -10.04
CA ASN A 204 28.33 21.13 -10.77
C ASN A 204 29.52 21.42 -9.84
N THR A 205 30.59 20.65 -10.00
CA THR A 205 31.90 20.99 -9.44
C THR A 205 32.93 20.46 -10.41
N GLU A 206 33.26 21.30 -11.39
CA GLU A 206 34.51 21.23 -12.13
C GLU A 206 35.68 21.22 -11.14
N GLY A 207 36.58 20.25 -11.26
CA GLY A 207 37.76 20.19 -10.39
C GLY A 207 38.56 18.90 -10.45
N SER A 208 39.40 18.80 -11.48
CA SER A 208 40.75 18.18 -11.43
C SER A 208 40.93 16.65 -11.54
N GLN A 209 41.12 16.25 -12.80
CA GLN A 209 42.19 15.38 -13.35
C GLN A 209 42.29 13.85 -13.07
N PRO A 210 42.91 13.11 -14.01
CA PRO A 210 42.78 11.65 -14.19
C PRO A 210 43.90 10.83 -13.51
N ARG A 211 43.80 9.50 -13.64
CA ARG A 211 44.77 8.41 -13.31
C ARG A 211 44.43 7.74 -11.97
N SER A 212 44.26 6.42 -11.84
CA SER A 212 44.93 5.30 -12.49
C SER A 212 44.03 4.07 -12.58
N GLN A 213 44.18 3.32 -13.66
CA GLN A 213 43.77 1.92 -13.75
C GLN A 213 44.48 1.12 -12.65
N THR A 214 43.72 0.43 -11.82
CA THR A 214 44.21 -0.71 -11.05
C THR A 214 43.10 -1.76 -11.14
N GLU A 215 43.37 -2.83 -11.88
CA GLU A 215 42.55 -4.03 -11.88
C GLU A 215 42.51 -4.58 -10.45
N SER A 216 41.31 -4.69 -9.89
CA SER A 216 41.07 -5.44 -8.66
C SER A 216 39.75 -6.17 -8.80
N THR A 217 39.88 -7.47 -8.90
CA THR A 217 38.85 -8.49 -8.73
C THR A 217 38.12 -8.27 -7.40
N GLY A 218 37.00 -7.57 -7.48
CA GLY A 218 36.07 -7.37 -6.38
C GLY A 218 34.91 -6.54 -6.90
N THR A 219 33.74 -7.17 -7.02
CA THR A 219 32.50 -6.62 -7.57
C THR A 219 32.01 -5.40 -6.76
N THR A 220 32.66 -4.24 -6.91
CA THR A 220 32.17 -2.98 -6.37
C THR A 220 31.16 -2.44 -7.37
N SER A 221 29.90 -2.74 -7.10
CA SER A 221 28.73 -2.20 -7.78
C SER A 221 28.88 -0.70 -8.03
N SER A 222 28.89 -0.27 -9.29
CA SER A 222 28.73 1.14 -9.65
C SER A 222 27.43 1.69 -9.04
N PRO A 223 27.42 2.92 -8.52
CA PRO A 223 26.21 3.56 -8.01
C PRO A 223 25.22 3.77 -9.17
N ILE A 224 23.94 3.47 -8.92
CA ILE A 224 22.86 3.62 -9.91
C ILE A 224 22.35 5.07 -9.84
N SER A 225 22.15 5.72 -10.98
CA SER A 225 21.50 7.04 -11.01
C SER A 225 20.00 6.93 -10.71
N LYS A 226 19.37 7.99 -10.18
CA LYS A 226 17.92 8.01 -9.90
C LYS A 226 17.07 7.65 -11.13
N SER A 227 17.43 8.17 -12.30
CA SER A 227 16.68 7.95 -13.54
C SER A 227 16.79 6.51 -14.03
N GLU A 228 17.95 5.86 -13.84
CA GLU A 228 18.12 4.43 -14.11
C GLU A 228 17.37 3.56 -13.10
N LEU A 229 17.36 3.95 -11.83
CA LEU A 229 16.61 3.24 -10.80
C LEU A 229 15.12 3.19 -11.12
N VAL A 230 14.53 4.31 -11.55
CA VAL A 230 13.11 4.36 -11.95
C VAL A 230 12.84 3.41 -13.12
N LYS A 231 13.71 3.38 -14.14
CA LYS A 231 13.57 2.44 -15.26
C LYS A 231 13.66 0.98 -14.81
N LEU A 232 14.57 0.67 -13.90
CA LEU A 232 14.72 -0.67 -13.33
C LEU A 232 13.51 -1.08 -12.48
N GLN A 233 12.96 -0.15 -11.69
CA GLN A 233 11.74 -0.36 -10.93
C GLN A 233 10.54 -0.60 -11.84
N GLN A 234 10.37 0.19 -12.90
CA GLN A 234 9.28 -0.01 -13.88
C GLN A 234 9.36 -1.39 -14.53
N ARG A 235 10.55 -1.76 -15.03
CA ARG A 235 10.78 -3.08 -15.61
C ARG A 235 10.53 -4.22 -14.61
N MET A 236 10.81 -3.99 -13.32
CA MET A 236 10.52 -4.95 -12.26
C MET A 236 9.02 -5.11 -12.04
N LEU A 237 8.24 -4.02 -12.04
CA LEU A 237 6.79 -4.08 -11.90
C LEU A 237 6.14 -4.86 -13.03
N GLU A 238 6.55 -4.61 -14.28
CA GLU A 238 6.09 -5.36 -15.46
C GLU A 238 6.34 -6.86 -15.30
N LEU A 239 7.54 -7.24 -14.86
CA LEU A 239 7.87 -8.65 -14.60
C LEU A 239 6.99 -9.26 -13.49
N LEU A 240 6.75 -8.52 -12.41
CA LEU A 240 5.93 -9.00 -11.30
C LEU A 240 4.47 -9.17 -11.72
N GLU A 241 3.94 -8.28 -12.56
CA GLU A 241 2.62 -8.40 -13.15
C GLU A 241 2.52 -9.66 -14.02
N ASP A 242 3.48 -9.90 -14.90
CA ASP A 242 3.51 -11.09 -15.76
C ASP A 242 3.60 -12.41 -14.96
N LEU A 243 4.40 -12.44 -13.88
CA LEU A 243 4.56 -13.62 -13.03
C LEU A 243 3.33 -13.88 -12.14
N CYS A 244 2.57 -12.84 -11.81
CA CYS A 244 1.45 -12.92 -10.87
C CYS A 244 0.08 -12.80 -11.56
N ARG A 245 0.03 -12.98 -12.88
CA ARG A 245 -1.19 -12.87 -13.68
C ARG A 245 -2.19 -13.99 -13.43
#